data_AF-A0A9X1L9B0-F1
#
_entry.id   AF-A0A9X1L9B0-F1
#
_cell.length_a   1.000
_cell.length_b   1.000
_cell.length_c   1.000
_cell.angle_alpha   90.00
_cell.angle_beta   90.00
_cell.angle_gamma   90.00
#
_symmetry.space_group_name_H-M   'P 1'
#
loop_
_entity.id
_entity.type
_entity.pdbx_description
1 polymer ?
#
loop_
_entity_poly.entity_id
_entity_poly.type
_entity_poly.pdbx_seq_one_letter_code
_entity_poly.pdbx_strand_id
1 'polypeptide(L)'
;MGPALLALAALLAGCGEEEPPPHLRIADADPARGRAVILERGCGACHVIPGIRGAVAWVGPPLVEWSRRSYVGGRLPNAPENLIAWLRDPQAISPGSAMPSLGLTEREARDAAAYLYTIGTAQPVPAGMVLGPREGGPRPEARLRPRGDQ
;
A
#
# COMPACT_ATOMS: atom_id res chain seq x y z
N MET A 1 35.81 37.87 -27.99
CA MET A 1 34.46 37.31 -28.23
C MET A 1 34.60 35.80 -28.31
N GLY A 2 33.98 35.05 -27.38
CA GLY A 2 33.87 33.60 -27.48
C GLY A 2 33.71 32.88 -26.15
N PRO A 3 32.51 32.87 -25.54
CA PRO A 3 32.17 31.90 -24.52
C PRO A 3 31.17 30.91 -25.13
N ALA A 4 31.64 29.80 -25.67
CA ALA A 4 30.74 28.72 -26.07
C ALA A 4 31.53 27.42 -26.03
N LEU A 5 31.34 26.64 -24.96
CA LEU A 5 31.37 25.17 -24.90
C LEU A 5 31.60 24.72 -23.45
N LEU A 6 30.66 25.05 -22.55
CA LEU A 6 30.68 24.52 -21.17
C LEU A 6 29.31 24.06 -20.68
N ALA A 7 28.40 23.68 -21.55
CA ALA A 7 27.10 23.18 -21.11
C ALA A 7 26.54 22.11 -22.04
N LEU A 8 26.97 20.86 -21.86
CA LEU A 8 26.17 19.71 -22.30
C LEU A 8 26.38 18.45 -21.44
N ALA A 9 26.45 18.60 -20.12
CA ALA A 9 26.58 17.47 -19.20
C ALA A 9 25.45 17.43 -18.14
N ALA A 10 24.20 17.69 -18.54
CA ALA A 10 23.06 17.71 -17.60
C ALA A 10 21.80 17.00 -18.14
N LEU A 11 21.96 15.88 -18.87
CA LEU A 11 20.83 15.10 -19.40
C LEU A 11 20.91 13.60 -19.03
N LEU A 12 21.24 13.26 -17.78
CA LEU A 12 21.23 11.87 -17.29
C LEU A 12 20.57 11.69 -15.91
N ALA A 13 19.65 12.57 -15.49
CA ALA A 13 18.89 12.40 -14.24
C ALA A 13 17.47 11.83 -14.50
N GLY A 14 17.31 10.98 -15.51
CA GLY A 14 16.01 10.60 -16.04
C GLY A 14 15.71 9.11 -16.00
N CYS A 15 16.19 8.35 -15.01
CA CYS A 15 15.80 6.95 -14.73
C CYS A 15 16.10 6.63 -13.25
N GLY A 16 15.59 7.44 -12.32
CA GLY A 16 15.58 7.07 -10.91
C GLY A 16 14.22 6.46 -10.59
N GLU A 17 14.18 5.25 -10.02
CA GLU A 17 12.99 4.78 -9.31
C GLU A 17 12.62 5.87 -8.30
N GLU A 18 11.40 6.41 -8.36
CA GLU A 18 11.00 7.47 -7.45
C GLU A 18 10.89 6.87 -6.04
N GLU A 19 11.97 7.05 -5.28
CA GLU A 19 12.05 6.60 -3.90
C GLU A 19 10.96 7.28 -3.06
N PRO A 20 10.48 6.63 -2.00
CA PRO A 20 9.58 7.27 -1.05
C PRO A 20 10.18 8.59 -0.56
N PRO A 21 9.36 9.66 -0.43
CA PRO A 21 9.84 10.93 0.09
C PRO A 21 10.48 10.72 1.46
N PRO A 22 11.48 11.54 1.86
CA PRO A 22 12.32 11.25 3.02
C PRO A 22 11.58 10.93 4.33
N HIS A 23 10.42 11.56 4.56
CA HIS A 23 9.60 11.36 5.75
C HIS A 23 8.85 10.01 5.79
N LEU A 24 8.80 9.26 4.69
CA LEU A 24 8.22 7.92 4.61
C LEU A 24 9.29 6.81 4.58
N ARG A 25 10.58 7.17 4.62
CA ARG A 25 11.67 6.19 4.63
C ARG A 25 11.79 5.57 6.03
N ILE A 26 11.97 4.26 6.07
CA ILE A 26 12.06 3.47 7.30
C ILE A 26 13.48 2.95 7.43
N ALA A 27 14.19 3.35 8.48
CA ALA A 27 15.53 2.85 8.74
C ALA A 27 15.54 1.33 8.94
N ASP A 28 16.58 0.68 8.40
CA ASP A 28 16.80 -0.77 8.48
C ASP A 28 15.70 -1.64 7.85
N ALA A 29 14.85 -1.06 7.00
CA ALA A 29 13.82 -1.75 6.24
C ALA A 29 14.23 -1.98 4.78
N ASP A 30 13.67 -3.02 4.16
CA ASP A 30 13.92 -3.40 2.77
C ASP A 30 12.59 -3.71 2.05
N PRO A 31 12.20 -2.88 1.06
CA PRO A 31 10.99 -3.10 0.27
C PRO A 31 10.94 -4.47 -0.42
N ALA A 32 12.07 -5.06 -0.83
CA ALA A 32 12.09 -6.36 -1.49
C ALA A 32 11.72 -7.48 -0.51
N ARG A 33 12.24 -7.42 0.74
CA ARG A 33 11.78 -8.31 1.82
C ARG A 33 10.32 -8.03 2.18
N GLY A 34 9.90 -6.77 2.17
CA GLY A 34 8.51 -6.37 2.42
C GLY A 34 7.54 -7.00 1.44
N ARG A 35 7.92 -7.04 0.16
CA ARG A 35 7.15 -7.74 -0.87
C ARG A 35 6.95 -9.22 -0.54
N ALA A 36 7.98 -9.90 -0.05
CA ALA A 36 7.90 -11.30 0.37
C ALA A 36 6.97 -11.46 1.58
N VAL A 37 7.09 -10.61 2.60
CA VAL A 37 6.19 -10.59 3.78
C VAL A 37 4.73 -10.43 3.35
N ILE A 38 4.43 -9.50 2.43
CA ILE A 38 3.06 -9.25 1.95
C ILE A 38 2.46 -10.49 1.26
N LEU A 39 3.28 -11.23 0.51
CA LEU A 39 2.88 -12.50 -0.10
C LEU A 39 2.66 -13.58 0.96
N GLU A 40 3.61 -13.77 1.87
CA GLU A 40 3.61 -14.83 2.88
C GLU A 40 2.54 -14.65 3.97
N ARG A 41 2.26 -13.41 4.36
CA ARG A 41 1.23 -13.08 5.37
C ARG A 41 -0.17 -12.93 4.76
N GLY A 42 -0.31 -13.16 3.46
CA GLY A 42 -1.62 -13.26 2.80
C GLY A 42 -2.36 -11.94 2.65
N CYS A 43 -1.67 -10.80 2.61
CA CYS A 43 -2.33 -9.49 2.47
C CYS A 43 -3.21 -9.40 1.22
N GLY A 44 -2.82 -10.09 0.15
CA GLY A 44 -3.56 -10.18 -1.12
C GLY A 44 -4.90 -10.94 -1.03
N ALA A 45 -5.16 -11.68 0.06
CA ALA A 45 -6.45 -12.33 0.29
C ALA A 45 -7.56 -11.33 0.61
N CYS A 46 -7.20 -10.12 1.06
CA CYS A 46 -8.17 -9.07 1.37
C CYS A 46 -8.02 -7.82 0.50
N HIS A 47 -6.80 -7.51 0.06
CA HIS A 47 -6.51 -6.25 -0.62
C HIS A 47 -6.11 -6.46 -2.10
N VAL A 48 -6.48 -5.48 -2.93
CA VAL A 48 -5.83 -5.28 -4.22
C VAL A 48 -4.49 -4.60 -3.99
N ILE A 49 -3.39 -5.18 -4.48
CA ILE A 49 -2.04 -4.65 -4.24
C ILE A 49 -1.26 -4.57 -5.55
N PRO A 50 -0.94 -3.37 -6.06
CA PRO A 50 -0.06 -3.21 -7.21
C PRO A 50 1.29 -3.91 -7.03
N GLY A 51 1.80 -4.54 -8.08
CA GLY A 51 3.08 -5.29 -8.06
C GLY A 51 3.03 -6.69 -7.42
N ILE A 52 1.89 -7.09 -6.84
CA ILE A 52 1.67 -8.41 -6.25
C ILE A 52 0.70 -9.21 -7.11
N ARG A 53 1.20 -10.23 -7.80
CA ARG A 53 0.38 -11.12 -8.64
C ARG A 53 -0.66 -11.83 -7.77
N GLY A 54 -1.93 -11.80 -8.20
CA GLY A 54 -3.03 -12.47 -7.51
C GLY A 54 -3.66 -11.69 -6.35
N ALA A 55 -3.07 -10.56 -5.93
CA ALA A 55 -3.66 -9.67 -4.94
C ALA A 55 -4.73 -8.78 -5.61
N VAL A 56 -5.93 -9.35 -5.79
CA VAL A 56 -7.08 -8.71 -6.48
C VAL A 56 -8.37 -8.75 -5.64
N ALA A 57 -8.25 -9.01 -4.34
CA ALA A 57 -9.38 -9.10 -3.43
C ALA A 57 -9.88 -7.71 -2.97
N TRP A 58 -11.18 -7.59 -2.74
CA TRP A 58 -11.87 -6.35 -2.36
C TRP A 58 -12.53 -6.44 -0.97
N VAL A 59 -12.04 -7.31 -0.10
CA VAL A 59 -12.55 -7.43 1.28
C VAL A 59 -12.12 -6.22 2.11
N GLY A 60 -10.85 -5.82 1.96
CA GLY A 60 -10.33 -4.55 2.42
C GLY A 60 -10.22 -3.55 1.26
N PRO A 61 -9.95 -2.26 1.56
CA PRO A 61 -9.71 -1.26 0.54
C PRO A 61 -8.55 -1.64 -0.38
N PRO A 62 -8.56 -1.29 -1.67
CA PRO A 62 -7.39 -1.44 -2.52
C PRO A 62 -6.22 -0.65 -1.90
N LEU A 63 -4.97 -1.08 -2.08
CA LEU A 63 -3.77 -0.37 -1.60
C LEU A 63 -3.09 0.46 -2.69
N VAL A 64 -3.83 0.83 -3.73
CA VAL A 64 -3.35 1.75 -4.77
C VAL A 64 -3.00 3.12 -4.20
N GLU A 65 -1.97 3.76 -4.75
CA GLU A 65 -1.48 5.09 -4.34
C GLU A 65 -1.26 5.21 -2.83
N TRP A 66 -0.86 4.11 -2.16
CA TRP A 66 -0.83 4.03 -0.70
C TRP A 66 -0.01 5.14 -0.05
N SER A 67 1.18 5.43 -0.59
CA SER A 67 2.07 6.48 -0.12
C SER A 67 1.43 7.86 -0.03
N ARG A 68 0.35 8.11 -0.80
CA ARG A 68 -0.33 9.41 -0.89
C ARG A 68 -1.51 9.53 0.08
N ARG A 69 -1.83 8.48 0.84
CA ARG A 69 -2.95 8.49 1.79
C ARG A 69 -2.61 9.29 3.03
N SER A 70 -3.63 9.93 3.60
CA SER A 70 -3.49 10.70 4.84
C SER A 70 -3.61 9.83 6.10
N TYR A 71 -4.28 8.67 6.02
CA TYR A 71 -4.58 7.84 7.19
C TYR A 71 -4.30 6.35 6.96
N VAL A 72 -3.85 5.68 8.02
CA VAL A 72 -3.74 4.22 8.14
C VAL A 72 -4.98 3.70 8.87
N GLY A 73 -5.67 2.72 8.28
CA GLY A 73 -6.88 2.13 8.87
C GLY A 73 -8.02 3.11 9.13
N GLY A 74 -7.99 4.29 8.47
CA GLY A 74 -8.92 5.40 8.73
C GLY A 74 -8.80 6.04 10.12
N ARG A 75 -7.69 5.81 10.83
CA ARG A 75 -7.52 6.21 12.24
C ARG A 75 -6.26 6.98 12.53
N LEU A 76 -5.11 6.42 12.15
CA LEU A 76 -3.81 7.02 12.46
C LEU A 76 -3.32 7.86 11.28
N PRO A 77 -2.68 9.02 11.50
CA PRO A 77 -1.97 9.72 10.42
C PRO A 77 -1.00 8.78 9.71
N ASN A 78 -0.88 8.90 8.39
CA ASN A 78 0.07 8.11 7.61
C ASN A 78 1.50 8.56 7.88
N ALA A 79 2.13 7.89 8.84
CA ALA A 79 3.52 8.02 9.22
C ALA A 79 4.10 6.61 9.43
N PRO A 80 5.41 6.40 9.18
CA PRO A 80 6.06 5.10 9.32
C PRO A 80 5.72 4.33 10.59
N GLU A 81 5.82 4.98 11.74
CA GLU A 81 5.63 4.37 13.05
C GLU A 81 4.18 3.88 13.23
N ASN A 82 3.22 4.68 12.74
CA ASN A 82 1.80 4.35 12.78
C ASN A 82 1.46 3.18 11.86
N LEU A 83 2.06 3.14 10.67
CA LEU A 83 1.86 2.03 9.74
C LEU A 83 2.46 0.74 10.31
N ILE A 84 3.68 0.80 10.84
CA ILE A 84 4.32 -0.35 11.49
C ILE A 84 3.45 -0.86 12.65
N ALA A 85 2.98 0.03 13.53
CA ALA A 85 2.09 -0.33 14.64
C ALA A 85 0.79 -0.99 14.15
N TRP A 86 0.16 -0.43 13.12
CA TRP A 86 -1.05 -0.98 12.52
C TRP A 86 -0.83 -2.37 11.90
N LEU A 87 0.29 -2.58 11.19
CA LEU A 87 0.59 -3.87 10.57
C LEU A 87 0.87 -4.96 11.61
N ARG A 88 1.42 -4.60 12.78
CA ARG A 88 1.67 -5.54 13.87
C ARG A 88 0.41 -5.93 14.63
N ASP A 89 -0.37 -4.93 15.04
CA ASP A 89 -1.57 -5.16 15.83
C ASP A 89 -2.70 -4.17 15.54
N PRO A 90 -3.46 -4.38 14.45
CA PRO A 90 -4.57 -3.52 14.10
C PRO A 90 -5.71 -3.59 15.14
N GLN A 91 -5.83 -4.69 15.89
CA GLN A 91 -6.87 -4.84 16.93
C GLN A 91 -6.58 -4.00 18.17
N ALA A 92 -5.30 -3.82 18.54
CA ALA A 92 -4.92 -2.91 19.63
C ALA A 92 -5.24 -1.44 19.32
N ILE A 93 -5.16 -1.04 18.04
CA ILE A 93 -5.46 0.34 17.60
C ILE A 93 -6.95 0.52 17.32
N SER A 94 -7.58 -0.51 16.76
CA SER A 94 -8.99 -0.51 16.38
C SER A 94 -9.64 -1.84 16.76
N PRO A 95 -10.10 -1.98 18.02
CA PRO A 95 -10.84 -3.16 18.44
C PRO A 95 -12.03 -3.43 17.52
N GLY A 96 -12.12 -4.65 16.97
CA GLY A 96 -13.15 -5.03 16.00
C GLY A 96 -12.85 -4.62 14.56
N SER A 97 -11.62 -4.20 14.24
CA SER A 97 -11.18 -3.98 12.86
C SER A 97 -11.40 -5.23 12.01
N ALA A 98 -11.78 -5.04 10.75
CA ALA A 98 -11.87 -6.15 9.78
C ALA A 98 -10.49 -6.72 9.41
N MET A 99 -9.41 -5.94 9.60
CA MET A 99 -8.05 -6.44 9.43
C MET A 99 -7.62 -7.22 10.68
N PRO A 100 -7.33 -8.53 10.58
CA PRO A 100 -6.88 -9.32 11.72
C PRO A 100 -5.42 -9.03 12.06
N SER A 101 -4.99 -9.38 13.28
CA SER A 101 -3.57 -9.39 13.63
C SER A 101 -2.90 -10.58 12.96
N LEU A 102 -2.03 -10.31 11.98
CA LEU A 102 -1.39 -11.32 11.12
C LEU A 102 -0.11 -11.92 11.72
N GLY A 103 0.25 -11.51 12.95
CA GLY A 103 1.42 -12.03 13.66
C GLY A 103 2.76 -11.57 13.08
N LEU A 104 2.82 -10.39 12.45
CA LEU A 104 4.06 -9.84 11.93
C LEU A 104 5.02 -9.50 13.07
N THR A 105 6.30 -9.85 12.90
CA THR A 105 7.36 -9.33 13.75
C THR A 105 7.60 -7.83 13.46
N GLU A 106 8.34 -7.14 14.33
CA GLU A 106 8.75 -5.74 14.10
C GLU A 106 9.50 -5.57 12.77
N ARG A 107 10.43 -6.48 12.46
CA ARG A 107 11.20 -6.46 11.22
C ARG A 107 10.29 -6.62 10.00
N GLU A 108 9.40 -7.59 10.06
CA GLU A 108 8.45 -7.87 8.96
C GLU A 108 7.51 -6.69 8.71
N ALA A 109 7.01 -6.07 9.78
CA ALA A 109 6.15 -4.89 9.68
C ALA A 109 6.89 -3.68 9.08
N ARG A 110 8.16 -3.46 9.46
CA ARG A 110 9.03 -2.44 8.86
C ARG A 110 9.27 -2.68 7.37
N ASP A 111 9.68 -3.89 7.02
CA ASP A 111 9.92 -4.28 5.63
C ASP A 111 8.64 -4.13 4.80
N ALA A 112 7.50 -4.63 5.30
CA ALA A 112 6.20 -4.51 4.62
C ALA A 112 5.75 -3.05 4.47
N ALA A 113 5.91 -2.22 5.51
CA ALA A 113 5.61 -0.79 5.44
C ALA A 113 6.48 -0.08 4.38
N ALA A 114 7.77 -0.43 4.30
CA ALA A 114 8.67 0.12 3.30
C ALA A 114 8.21 -0.23 1.88
N TYR A 115 7.78 -1.47 1.63
CA TYR A 115 7.17 -1.83 0.34
C TYR A 115 5.88 -1.05 0.06
N LEU A 116 4.98 -0.92 1.05
CA LEU A 116 3.73 -0.19 0.85
C LEU A 116 4.00 1.28 0.48
N TYR A 117 5.05 1.90 1.02
CA TYR A 117 5.45 3.26 0.65
C TYR A 117 6.05 3.39 -0.75
N THR A 118 6.44 2.30 -1.42
CA THR A 118 6.80 2.36 -2.86
C THR A 118 5.57 2.39 -3.77
N ILE A 119 4.38 2.07 -3.25
CA ILE A 119 3.13 2.08 -4.02
C ILE A 119 2.62 3.52 -4.14
N GLY A 120 2.57 4.03 -5.36
CA GLY A 120 2.22 5.44 -5.67
C GLY A 120 3.39 6.38 -5.85
N THR A 121 4.64 5.93 -5.62
CA THR A 121 5.85 6.68 -6.02
C THR A 121 6.46 6.08 -7.29
N ALA A 122 6.63 4.74 -7.34
CA ALA A 122 7.29 4.05 -8.46
C ALA A 122 6.37 3.13 -9.28
N GLN A 123 5.15 2.85 -8.81
CA GLN A 123 4.25 1.86 -9.43
C GLN A 123 2.91 2.51 -9.82
N PRO A 124 2.70 2.87 -11.10
CA PRO A 124 1.41 3.38 -11.55
C PRO A 124 0.33 2.29 -11.43
N VAL A 125 -0.90 2.71 -11.12
CA VAL A 125 -2.06 1.82 -11.18
C VAL A 125 -2.15 1.23 -12.59
N PRO A 126 -2.16 -0.11 -12.77
CA PRO A 126 -2.20 -0.72 -14.10
C PRO A 126 -3.40 -0.21 -14.91
N ALA A 127 -3.16 0.17 -16.17
CA ALA A 127 -4.22 0.55 -17.09
C ALA A 127 -5.22 -0.62 -17.23
N GLY A 128 -6.50 -0.38 -16.93
CA GLY A 128 -7.55 -1.39 -16.89
C GLY A 128 -7.90 -1.93 -15.50
N MET A 129 -7.18 -1.52 -14.44
CA MET A 129 -7.65 -1.73 -13.07
C MET A 129 -8.87 -0.84 -12.80
N VAL A 130 -10.07 -1.42 -12.90
CA VAL A 130 -11.30 -0.75 -12.45
C VAL A 130 -11.28 -0.71 -10.94
N LEU A 131 -11.00 0.48 -10.38
CA LEU A 131 -11.17 0.69 -8.95
C LEU A 131 -12.66 0.53 -8.62
N GLY A 132 -12.99 -0.41 -7.74
CA GLY A 132 -14.34 -0.57 -7.21
C GLY A 132 -14.87 0.72 -6.57
N PRO A 133 -16.16 0.76 -6.21
CA PRO A 133 -16.79 1.96 -5.66
C PRO A 133 -15.94 2.60 -4.56
N ARG A 134 -15.70 3.92 -4.68
CA ARG A 134 -14.94 4.70 -3.70
C ARG A 134 -15.60 4.54 -2.33
N GLU A 135 -14.87 4.10 -1.32
CA GLU A 135 -15.40 3.88 0.03
C GLU A 135 -16.02 5.17 0.59
N GLY A 136 -17.27 5.08 1.08
CA GLY A 136 -18.01 6.21 1.69
C GLY A 136 -19.54 6.16 1.48
N GLY A 137 -20.03 5.37 0.53
CA GLY A 137 -21.48 5.15 0.35
C GLY A 137 -22.01 4.02 1.24
N PRO A 138 -23.30 4.06 1.66
CA PRO A 138 -23.94 2.92 2.30
C PRO A 138 -23.81 1.71 1.38
N ARG A 139 -23.31 0.58 1.92
CA ARG A 139 -23.29 -0.68 1.17
C ARG A 139 -24.74 -0.97 0.75
N PRO A 140 -25.05 -1.21 -0.54
CA PRO A 140 -26.32 -1.79 -0.87
C PRO A 140 -26.37 -3.11 -0.11
N GLU A 141 -27.34 -3.23 0.80
CA GLU A 141 -27.54 -4.48 1.53
C GLU A 141 -27.57 -5.60 0.50
N ALA A 142 -26.73 -6.62 0.72
CA ALA A 142 -26.77 -7.82 -0.08
C ALA A 142 -28.20 -8.35 0.03
N ARG A 143 -29.01 -8.08 -0.99
CA ARG A 143 -30.38 -8.54 -1.09
C ARG A 143 -30.28 -10.06 -1.18
N LEU A 144 -30.32 -10.72 -0.03
CA LEU A 144 -30.47 -12.15 0.08
C LEU A 144 -31.68 -12.49 -0.78
N ARG A 145 -31.46 -13.09 -1.94
CA ARG A 145 -32.56 -13.69 -2.68
C ARG A 145 -33.16 -14.72 -1.73
N PRO A 146 -34.48 -14.67 -1.46
CA PRO A 146 -35.11 -15.75 -0.71
C PRO A 146 -34.76 -17.05 -1.45
N ARG A 147 -34.30 -18.05 -0.70
CA ARG A 147 -34.22 -19.41 -1.24
C ARG A 147 -35.64 -19.73 -1.72
N GLY A 148 -35.79 -19.93 -3.02
CA GLY A 148 -37.05 -20.41 -3.55
C GLY A 148 -37.29 -21.80 -2.99
N ASP A 149 -38.41 -21.99 -2.30
CA ASP A 149 -38.93 -23.30 -1.99
C ASP A 149 -39.43 -23.92 -3.30
N GLN A 150 -38.66 -24.85 -3.85
CA GLN A 150 -39.06 -25.82 -4.88
C GLN A 150 -38.40 -27.15 -4.53
#